data_AF-A0A920IQT9-F1
#
_entry.id   AF-A0A920IQT9-F1
#
_cell.length_a   1.000
_cell.length_b   1.000
_cell.length_c   1.000
_cell.angle_alpha   90.00
_cell.angle_beta   90.00
_cell.angle_gamma   90.00
#
_symmetry.space_group_name_H-M   'P 1'
#
loop_
_entity.id
_entity.type
_entity.pdbx_description
1 polymer ?
#
loop_
_entity_poly.entity_id
_entity_poly.type
_entity_poly.pdbx_seq_one_letter_code
_entity_poly.pdbx_strand_id
1 'polypeptide(L)'
;MSSGATLEANNLEATETLMESEAVLISSNDVDDTNFFDLVNRFKGVINAKDSKYVMLNCDESNIKKYVHCYLVLNHQQLFHLNKRKNLLFMRYVKNQSFGRRWKN
;
A
#
# COMPACT_ATOMS: atom_id res chain seq x y z
N MET A 1 1.26 -23.43 3.91
CA MET A 1 1.75 -23.72 2.54
C MET A 1 1.32 -22.60 1.61
N SER A 2 2.16 -22.12 0.69
CA SER A 2 1.89 -20.88 -0.05
C SER A 2 0.66 -20.94 -0.97
N SER A 3 0.39 -22.08 -1.62
CA SER A 3 -0.76 -22.22 -2.54
C SER A 3 -1.60 -23.47 -2.31
N GLY A 4 -1.23 -24.35 -1.37
CA GLY A 4 -1.93 -25.63 -1.14
C GLY A 4 -1.72 -26.70 -2.22
N ALA A 5 -1.11 -26.34 -3.37
CA ALA A 5 -0.94 -27.23 -4.52
C ALA A 5 -0.23 -28.56 -4.19
N THR A 6 0.70 -28.55 -3.23
CA THR A 6 1.39 -29.77 -2.79
C THR A 6 0.46 -30.72 -2.02
N LEU A 7 -0.52 -30.22 -1.27
CA LEU A 7 -1.50 -31.06 -0.58
C LEU A 7 -2.48 -31.68 -1.59
N GLU A 8 -2.99 -30.86 -2.52
CA GLU A 8 -3.88 -31.31 -3.57
C GLU A 8 -3.26 -32.42 -4.44
N ALA A 9 -1.98 -32.25 -4.82
CA ALA A 9 -1.23 -33.25 -5.60
C ALA A 9 -1.07 -34.60 -4.88
N ASN A 10 -1.27 -34.64 -3.56
CA ASN A 10 -1.18 -35.85 -2.73
C ASN A 10 -2.52 -36.29 -2.15
N ASN A 11 -3.65 -35.75 -2.65
CA ASN A 11 -4.99 -36.03 -2.10
C ASN A 11 -5.11 -35.75 -0.59
N LEU A 12 -4.38 -34.74 -0.10
CA LEU A 12 -4.41 -34.28 1.29
C LEU A 12 -5.18 -32.97 1.39
N GLU A 13 -5.77 -32.71 2.55
CA GLU A 13 -6.50 -31.48 2.87
C GLU A 13 -5.90 -30.80 4.11
N ALA A 14 -5.86 -29.47 4.12
CA ALA A 14 -5.39 -28.71 5.27
C ALA A 14 -6.47 -28.68 6.36
N THR A 15 -6.18 -29.24 7.53
CA THR A 15 -7.16 -29.31 8.64
C THR A 15 -7.07 -28.10 9.59
N GLU A 16 -5.87 -27.78 10.07
CA GLU A 16 -5.66 -26.69 11.01
C GLU A 16 -4.32 -25.98 10.75
N THR A 17 -4.30 -24.67 10.89
CA THR A 17 -3.08 -23.86 10.76
C THR A 17 -2.47 -23.65 12.15
N LEU A 18 -1.30 -24.26 12.38
CA LEU A 18 -0.58 -24.10 13.65
C LEU A 18 0.09 -22.73 13.78
N MET A 19 0.64 -22.20 12.68
CA MET A 19 1.37 -20.94 12.64
C MET A 19 1.39 -20.37 11.22
N GLU A 20 1.20 -19.05 11.11
CA GLU A 20 1.49 -18.30 9.89
C GLU A 20 2.93 -17.79 9.96
N SER A 21 3.72 -18.06 8.92
CA SER A 21 5.12 -17.64 8.84
C SER A 21 5.28 -16.47 7.88
N GLU A 22 6.06 -15.47 8.28
CA GLU A 22 6.53 -14.40 7.42
C GLU A 22 8.04 -14.22 7.51
N ALA A 23 8.63 -13.54 6.53
CA ALA A 23 10.04 -13.21 6.58
C ALA A 23 10.26 -12.10 7.61
N VAL A 24 11.13 -12.35 8.59
CA VAL A 24 11.48 -11.41 9.66
C VAL A 24 12.96 -11.08 9.63
N LEU A 25 13.32 -9.84 10.02
CA LEU A 25 14.71 -9.44 10.26
C LEU A 25 15.05 -9.76 11.72
N ILE A 26 16.10 -10.57 11.94
CA ILE A 26 16.54 -11.01 13.27
C ILE A 26 17.95 -10.46 13.53
N SER A 27 18.21 -10.07 14.77
CA SER A 27 19.53 -9.66 15.25
C SER A 27 19.91 -10.39 16.54
N SER A 28 21.20 -10.38 16.88
CA SER A 28 21.63 -10.77 18.23
C SER A 28 21.09 -9.78 19.27
N ASN A 29 21.04 -10.19 20.54
CA ASN A 29 20.57 -9.32 21.63
C ASN A 29 21.53 -8.15 21.91
N ASP A 30 22.82 -8.32 21.62
CA ASP A 30 23.87 -7.33 21.94
C ASP A 30 24.24 -6.43 20.74
N VAL A 31 23.28 -6.11 19.88
CA VAL A 31 23.54 -5.26 18.71
C VAL A 31 23.45 -3.78 19.08
N ASP A 32 24.62 -3.17 19.26
CA ASP A 32 24.84 -1.71 19.39
C ASP A 32 25.58 -1.16 18.14
N ASP A 33 25.11 -1.52 16.95
CA ASP A 33 25.65 -1.00 15.68
C ASP A 33 24.66 -0.03 15.04
N THR A 34 25.10 1.21 14.84
CA THR A 34 24.32 2.25 14.14
C THR A 34 23.89 1.80 12.74
N ASN A 35 24.70 0.98 12.07
CA ASN A 35 24.39 0.46 10.74
C ASN A 35 23.16 -0.46 10.75
N PHE A 36 22.94 -1.20 11.85
CA PHE A 36 21.76 -2.05 12.00
C PHE A 36 20.49 -1.21 12.10
N PHE A 37 20.51 -0.15 12.92
CA PHE A 37 19.37 0.76 13.04
C PHE A 37 19.06 1.49 11.73
N ASP A 38 20.10 1.88 10.98
CA ASP A 38 19.94 2.45 9.64
C ASP A 38 19.28 1.46 8.67
N LEU A 39 19.68 0.19 8.72
CA LEU A 39 19.06 -0.86 7.92
C LEU A 39 17.58 -1.07 8.29
N VAL A 40 17.26 -1.11 9.59
CA VAL A 40 15.87 -1.19 10.08
C VAL A 40 15.04 -0.01 9.57
N ASN A 41 15.58 1.21 9.61
CA ASN A 41 14.90 2.40 9.10
C ASN A 41 14.66 2.33 7.60
N ARG A 42 15.61 1.79 6.83
CA ARG A 42 15.44 1.56 5.37
C ARG A 42 14.33 0.55 5.10
N PHE A 43 14.28 -0.57 5.81
CA PHE A 43 13.20 -1.55 5.67
C PHE A 43 11.83 -0.96 6.01
N LYS A 44 11.72 -0.20 7.11
CA LYS A 44 10.49 0.54 7.46
C LYS A 44 10.08 1.50 6.33
N GLY A 45 11.03 2.21 5.74
CA GLY A 45 10.79 3.08 4.59
C GLY A 45 10.23 2.32 3.39
N VAL A 46 10.81 1.18 3.04
CA VAL A 46 10.35 0.33 1.92
C VAL A 46 8.95 -0.22 2.18
N ILE A 47 8.68 -0.73 3.38
CA ILE A 47 7.36 -1.27 3.76
C ILE A 47 6.30 -0.17 3.66
N ASN A 48 6.56 1.02 4.21
CA ASN A 48 5.64 2.16 4.15
C ASN A 48 5.42 2.68 2.72
N ALA A 49 6.46 2.63 1.88
CA ALA A 49 6.37 3.02 0.48
C ALA A 49 5.57 2.03 -0.36
N LYS A 50 5.68 0.72 -0.08
CA LYS A 50 4.97 -0.36 -0.81
C LYS A 50 3.46 -0.15 -0.86
N ASP A 51 2.89 0.36 0.23
CA ASP A 51 1.44 0.61 0.34
C ASP A 51 1.03 2.04 -0.04
N SER A 52 1.99 2.90 -0.39
CA SER A 52 1.74 4.24 -0.91
C SER A 52 1.60 4.21 -2.42
N LYS A 53 0.46 4.65 -2.96
CA LYS A 53 0.25 4.85 -4.40
C LYS A 53 -0.02 6.32 -4.68
N TYR A 54 0.41 6.79 -5.85
CA TYR A 54 0.08 8.14 -6.30
C TYR A 54 -0.92 8.06 -7.44
N VAL A 55 -1.95 8.89 -7.37
CA VAL A 55 -2.94 9.05 -8.44
C VAL A 55 -2.88 10.49 -8.93
N MET A 56 -2.58 10.64 -10.21
CA MET A 56 -2.69 11.91 -10.94
C MET A 56 -3.98 11.87 -11.75
N LEU A 57 -4.87 12.84 -11.52
CA LEU A 57 -6.10 12.99 -12.29
C LEU A 57 -6.12 14.35 -12.97
N ASN A 58 -6.32 14.35 -14.28
CA ASN A 58 -6.71 15.55 -15.00
C ASN A 58 -8.22 15.72 -14.84
N CYS A 59 -8.67 16.83 -14.28
CA CYS A 59 -10.09 17.08 -14.07
C CYS A 59 -10.44 18.55 -14.27
N ASP A 60 -11.67 18.79 -14.72
CA ASP A 60 -12.24 20.14 -14.76
C ASP A 60 -12.52 20.63 -13.35
N GLU A 61 -12.38 21.94 -13.13
CA GLU A 61 -12.48 22.57 -11.81
C GLU A 61 -13.83 22.30 -11.12
N SER A 62 -14.91 22.25 -11.89
CA SER A 62 -16.26 21.94 -11.42
C SER A 62 -16.39 20.55 -10.80
N ASN A 63 -15.52 19.61 -11.18
CA ASN A 63 -15.60 18.21 -10.76
C ASN A 63 -14.61 17.85 -9.63
N ILE A 64 -13.68 18.75 -9.26
CA ILE A 64 -12.66 18.49 -8.22
C ILE A 64 -13.31 18.06 -6.90
N LYS A 65 -14.35 18.79 -6.44
CA LYS A 65 -15.04 18.49 -5.17
C LYS A 65 -15.63 17.08 -5.14
N LYS A 66 -16.14 16.59 -6.29
CA LYS A 66 -16.71 15.24 -6.42
C LYS A 66 -15.63 14.17 -6.29
N TYR A 67 -14.49 14.35 -6.96
CA TYR A 67 -13.37 13.42 -6.87
C TYR A 67 -12.77 13.42 -5.46
N VAL A 68 -12.44 14.59 -4.92
CA VAL A 68 -11.94 14.74 -3.55
C VAL A 68 -12.84 14.02 -2.54
N HIS A 69 -14.17 14.14 -2.68
CA HIS A 69 -15.13 13.43 -1.83
C HIS A 69 -15.07 11.90 -2.00
N CYS A 70 -15.06 11.38 -3.24
CA CYS A 70 -14.92 9.95 -3.50
C CYS A 70 -13.58 9.38 -2.99
N TYR A 71 -12.56 10.22 -2.89
CA TYR A 71 -11.21 9.89 -2.42
C TYR A 71 -10.91 10.49 -1.02
N LEU A 72 -11.93 10.76 -0.18
CA LEU A 72 -11.78 11.38 1.16
C LEU A 72 -10.94 10.58 2.17
N VAL A 73 -10.55 9.40 1.77
CA VAL A 73 -9.68 8.46 2.45
C VAL A 73 -8.19 8.88 2.40
N LEU A 74 -7.86 9.97 1.72
CA LEU A 74 -6.49 10.32 1.37
C LEU A 74 -5.86 11.35 2.31
N ASN A 75 -4.80 10.91 3.01
CA ASN A 75 -4.04 11.72 3.98
C ASN A 75 -3.34 12.95 3.38
N HIS A 76 -3.23 13.08 2.05
CA HIS A 76 -2.58 14.24 1.43
C HIS A 76 -3.09 14.50 -0.01
N GLN A 77 -3.60 15.71 -0.24
CA GLN A 77 -4.11 16.19 -1.53
C GLN A 77 -3.38 17.48 -1.92
N GLN A 78 -2.87 17.54 -3.14
CA GLN A 78 -2.29 18.75 -3.73
C GLN A 78 -2.94 19.03 -5.09
N LEU A 79 -3.42 20.26 -5.27
CA LEU A 79 -4.01 20.71 -6.53
C LEU A 79 -3.01 21.58 -7.29
N PHE A 80 -2.73 21.21 -8.54
CA PHE A 80 -1.93 21.98 -9.47
C PHE A 80 -2.82 22.54 -10.58
N HIS A 81 -2.77 23.86 -10.79
CA HIS A 81 -3.51 24.50 -11.87
C HIS A 81 -2.73 24.36 -13.18
N LEU A 82 -3.34 23.77 -14.21
CA LEU A 82 -2.78 23.76 -15.57
C LEU A 82 -3.46 24.87 -16.40
N ASN A 83 -2.78 25.31 -17.46
CA ASN A 83 -3.26 26.43 -18.27
C ASN A 83 -4.49 26.01 -19.13
N LYS A 84 -5.42 26.96 -19.36
CA LYS A 84 -6.65 26.83 -20.17
C LYS A 84 -7.68 25.78 -19.68
N ARG A 85 -8.21 25.97 -18.45
CA ARG A 85 -9.40 25.29 -17.88
C ARG A 85 -9.24 23.83 -17.44
N LYS A 86 -8.02 23.30 -17.39
CA LYS A 86 -7.75 21.94 -16.90
C LYS A 86 -6.93 22.03 -15.61
N ASN A 87 -7.28 21.24 -14.60
CA ASN A 87 -6.51 21.16 -13.36
C ASN A 87 -5.96 19.74 -13.20
N LEU A 88 -4.72 19.64 -12.71
CA LEU A 88 -4.11 18.38 -12.32
C LEU A 88 -4.27 18.22 -10.81
N LEU A 89 -5.10 17.26 -10.41
CA LEU A 89 -5.23 16.87 -9.02
C LEU A 89 -4.23 15.74 -8.72
N PHE A 90 -3.29 16.01 -7.82
CA PHE A 90 -2.34 15.04 -7.33
C PHE A 90 -2.81 14.53 -5.96
N MET A 91 -3.04 13.23 -5.87
CA MET A 91 -3.51 12.61 -4.64
C MET A 91 -2.59 11.48 -4.22
N ARG A 92 -2.16 11.49 -2.96
CA ARG A 92 -1.41 10.40 -2.36
C ARG A 92 -2.36 9.44 -1.66
N TYR A 93 -2.34 8.19 -2.09
CA TYR A 93 -3.06 7.05 -1.53
C TYR A 93 -2.19 6.19 -0.63
N VAL A 94 -2.76 5.74 0.48
CA VAL A 94 -2.16 4.74 1.38
C VAL A 94 -3.18 3.63 1.57
N LYS A 95 -2.77 2.38 1.29
CA LYS A 95 -3.63 1.19 1.12
C LYS A 95 -4.54 0.82 2.31
N ASN A 96 -4.42 1.47 3.46
CA ASN A 96 -5.22 1.16 4.64
C ASN A 96 -6.66 1.71 4.61
N GLN A 97 -7.15 2.15 3.46
CA GLN A 97 -8.53 2.59 3.33
C GLN A 97 -9.05 2.29 1.90
N SER A 98 -9.97 1.33 1.84
CA SER A 98 -10.99 0.99 0.84
C SER A 98 -10.94 1.68 -0.55
N PHE A 99 -10.01 1.29 -1.44
CA PHE A 99 -10.12 1.64 -2.87
C PHE A 99 -10.45 0.44 -3.78
N GLY A 100 -10.06 -0.79 -3.38
CA GLY A 100 -10.09 -1.95 -4.26
C GLY A 100 -11.46 -2.58 -4.60
N ARG A 101 -12.55 -2.21 -3.90
CA ARG A 101 -13.86 -2.88 -4.09
C ARG A 101 -14.80 -2.18 -5.08
N ARG A 102 -14.55 -0.93 -5.49
CA ARG A 102 -15.52 -0.13 -6.26
C ARG A 102 -15.25 -0.05 -7.77
N TRP A 103 -14.17 -0.65 -8.27
CA TRP A 103 -13.76 -0.55 -9.69
C TRP A 103 -14.13 -1.76 -10.55
N LYS A 104 -14.86 -2.73 -10.00
CA LYS A 104 -15.27 -3.97 -10.70
C LYS A 104 -16.72 -3.98 -11.22
N ASN A 105 -17.43 -2.85 -11.19
CA ASN A 105 -18.79 -2.73 -11.72
C ASN A 105 -18.87 -1.62 -12.75
#